data_AF-A0A662TFK8-F1
#
_entry.id   AF-A0A662TFK8-F1
#
_cell.length_a   1.000
_cell.length_b   1.000
_cell.length_c   1.000
_cell.angle_alpha   90.00
_cell.angle_beta   90.00
_cell.angle_gamma   90.00
#
_symmetry.space_group_name_H-M   'P 1'
#
loop_
_entity.id
_entity.type
_entity.pdbx_description
1 polymer ?
#
loop_
_entity_poly.entity_id
_entity_poly.type
_entity_poly.pdbx_seq_one_letter_code
_entity_poly.pdbx_strand_id
1 'polypeptide(L)'
;MLAENVKPKLLTLSLLIGVLAFIVAPEDHPDGLYTATLLVENTPIVSFNYTLSRTSRLLEEWQTLNASLENLTVTVKYKSMYLHAQGSLVIFYVDIYSEREIELEDIVILVKCNDLELKLHPSERAGSTLKYAYVPLINSKAMFAVFAFIAAAWFTEALPLSVTALLVPVGLGLLNVVDTRSAFQPFFDPIIALLFGGFLLALALSKHEVDKLMASKLLRFGVRSQGSLVFSVILITSFMSMWISNTAATLIMLPVIVGLLSKLKGVSRNLEKASLLAIAYGANIGGVMTLIGTTTPPISVKALEMLTGETITFTYWMLYGVTAALPVTLFAWIVLILFFKVEISKPVKIENAESLQLTRDGKATLAIFSFMAFLWVTESWHEFMIGFRIPSSITAVLGGVLLLISGLLDLEDVKRVDWNTLLLVGGGISLGSAMYATGVAHWIAFKLAFIPRFHWMFLIFIIGLFTVFMTTFLSNTAASAILAPVFIPLAISIGLDPKLLVIATCGIMSSLDFILPVGTPPNAIVYGTGKIHIHEMVKVGIIASMISILNVSLLAPLIWNLLGIVSLP
;
A
#
# COMPACT_ATOMS: atom_id res chain seq x y z
N MET A 1 10.56 8.87 29.09
CA MET A 1 10.06 8.99 27.70
C MET A 1 9.48 7.70 27.13
N LEU A 2 10.20 6.57 26.94
CA LEU A 2 9.56 5.34 26.40
C LEU A 2 8.52 4.70 27.35
N ALA A 3 8.74 4.76 28.66
CA ALA A 3 7.83 4.21 29.67
C ALA A 3 6.48 4.96 29.77
N GLU A 4 6.40 6.22 29.32
CA GLU A 4 5.15 7.03 29.34
C GLU A 4 4.21 6.68 28.18
N ASN A 5 4.71 6.01 27.13
CA ASN A 5 3.93 5.67 25.94
C ASN A 5 3.39 4.24 25.94
N VAL A 6 3.71 3.44 26.97
CA VAL A 6 3.13 2.10 27.14
C VAL A 6 1.80 2.23 27.86
N LYS A 7 0.75 1.63 27.31
CA LYS A 7 -0.59 1.61 27.91
C LYS A 7 -0.89 0.17 28.38
N PRO A 8 -0.55 -0.21 29.62
CA PRO A 8 -0.57 -1.62 30.06
C PRO A 8 -1.93 -2.28 29.89
N LYS A 9 -3.02 -1.57 30.19
CA LYS A 9 -4.39 -2.08 30.04
C LYS A 9 -4.73 -2.42 28.58
N LEU A 10 -4.30 -1.58 27.63
CA LEU A 10 -4.52 -1.84 26.21
C LEU A 10 -3.63 -2.97 25.72
N LEU A 11 -2.40 -3.07 26.22
CA LEU A 11 -1.51 -4.20 25.91
C LEU A 11 -2.10 -5.54 26.41
N THR A 12 -2.65 -5.57 27.63
CA THR A 12 -3.37 -6.73 28.15
C THR A 12 -4.57 -7.07 27.27
N LEU A 13 -5.34 -6.07 26.81
CA LEU A 13 -6.44 -6.29 25.88
C LEU A 13 -5.96 -6.89 24.54
N SER A 14 -4.88 -6.38 23.97
CA SER A 14 -4.29 -6.95 22.74
C SER A 14 -3.87 -8.40 22.94
N LEU A 15 -3.26 -8.74 24.09
CA LEU A 15 -2.90 -10.13 24.43
C LEU A 15 -4.14 -11.03 24.53
N LEU A 16 -5.21 -10.56 25.19
CA LEU A 16 -6.46 -11.30 25.28
C LEU A 16 -7.08 -11.55 23.91
N ILE A 17 -7.06 -10.55 23.02
CA ILE A 17 -7.51 -10.69 21.63
C ILE A 17 -6.68 -11.74 20.88
N GLY A 18 -5.36 -11.76 21.06
CA GLY A 18 -4.48 -12.79 20.50
C GLY A 18 -4.82 -14.20 21.00
N VAL A 19 -5.05 -14.36 22.31
CA VAL A 19 -5.45 -15.65 22.90
C VAL A 19 -6.81 -16.11 22.37
N LEU A 20 -7.79 -15.21 22.29
CA LEU A 20 -9.10 -15.53 21.73
C LEU A 20 -8.99 -15.95 20.25
N ALA A 21 -8.16 -15.25 19.47
CA ALA A 21 -7.91 -15.61 18.07
C ALA A 21 -7.26 -17.00 17.94
N PHE A 22 -6.33 -17.38 18.84
CA PHE A 22 -5.76 -18.73 18.88
C PHE A 22 -6.82 -19.82 19.07
N ILE A 23 -7.80 -19.56 19.94
CA ILE A 23 -8.86 -20.52 20.31
C ILE A 23 -9.85 -20.73 19.15
N VAL A 24 -10.19 -19.65 18.43
CA VAL A 24 -11.21 -19.67 17.37
C VAL A 24 -10.61 -19.97 15.99
N ALA A 25 -9.28 -19.92 15.86
CA ALA A 25 -8.59 -20.16 14.60
C ALA A 25 -8.84 -21.59 14.06
N PRO A 26 -8.87 -21.74 12.72
CA PRO A 26 -9.00 -23.05 12.09
C PRO A 26 -7.87 -24.00 12.49
N GLU A 27 -8.11 -25.30 12.35
CA GLU A 27 -7.05 -26.30 12.46
C GLU A 27 -6.16 -26.31 11.22
N ASP A 28 -4.94 -26.78 11.39
CA ASP A 28 -4.01 -27.01 10.29
C ASP A 28 -4.53 -28.11 9.35
N HIS A 29 -4.15 -28.01 8.08
CA HIS A 29 -4.43 -29.07 7.12
C HIS A 29 -3.59 -30.31 7.47
N PRO A 30 -4.17 -31.53 7.53
CA PRO A 30 -3.42 -32.73 7.88
C PRO A 30 -2.52 -33.22 6.74
N ASP A 31 -1.41 -33.89 7.07
CA ASP A 31 -0.70 -34.74 6.11
C ASP A 31 -1.64 -35.89 5.67
N GLY A 32 -1.64 -36.25 4.39
CA GLY A 32 -2.46 -37.36 3.91
C GLY A 32 -2.93 -37.24 2.46
N LEU A 33 -3.88 -38.10 2.11
CA LEU A 33 -4.49 -38.16 0.80
C LEU A 33 -5.65 -37.17 0.71
N TYR A 34 -5.63 -36.35 -0.34
CA TYR A 34 -6.65 -35.37 -0.67
C TYR A 34 -7.32 -35.78 -1.97
N THR A 35 -8.64 -35.61 -2.03
CA THR A 35 -9.45 -35.80 -3.23
C THR A 35 -9.89 -34.43 -3.74
N ALA A 36 -9.51 -34.10 -4.97
CA ALA A 36 -9.97 -32.90 -5.66
C ALA A 36 -10.99 -33.28 -6.74
N THR A 37 -12.13 -32.61 -6.74
CA THR A 37 -13.20 -32.81 -7.72
C THR A 37 -13.46 -31.51 -8.44
N LEU A 38 -13.26 -31.49 -9.76
CA LEU A 38 -13.67 -30.40 -10.61
C LEU A 38 -15.19 -30.45 -10.82
N LEU A 39 -15.85 -29.36 -10.47
CA LEU A 39 -17.27 -29.12 -10.66
C LEU A 39 -17.43 -28.03 -11.72
N VAL A 40 -18.33 -28.24 -12.68
CA VAL A 40 -18.79 -27.23 -13.64
C VAL A 40 -20.30 -27.11 -13.48
N GLU A 41 -20.81 -25.92 -13.15
CA GLU A 41 -22.22 -25.66 -12.84
C GLU A 41 -22.76 -26.60 -11.74
N ASN A 42 -21.95 -26.81 -10.69
CA ASN A 42 -22.17 -27.80 -9.62
C ASN A 42 -22.23 -29.28 -10.05
N THR A 43 -21.93 -29.58 -11.32
CA THR A 43 -21.87 -30.96 -11.83
C THR A 43 -20.43 -31.48 -11.77
N PRO A 44 -20.16 -32.63 -11.11
CA PRO A 44 -18.81 -33.18 -11.03
C PRO A 44 -18.38 -33.71 -12.39
N ILE A 45 -17.32 -33.13 -12.95
CA ILE A 45 -16.75 -33.52 -14.23
C ILE A 45 -15.67 -34.58 -14.03
N VAL A 46 -14.75 -34.34 -13.10
CA VAL A 46 -13.63 -35.24 -12.87
C VAL A 46 -13.07 -35.14 -11.46
N SER A 47 -12.59 -36.27 -10.92
CA SER A 47 -11.93 -36.32 -9.62
C SER A 47 -10.54 -36.92 -9.74
N PHE A 48 -9.60 -36.39 -8.95
CA PHE A 48 -8.21 -36.84 -8.89
C PHE A 48 -7.68 -36.73 -7.47
N ASN A 49 -6.68 -37.55 -7.15
CA ASN A 49 -6.12 -37.62 -5.81
C ASN A 49 -4.69 -37.09 -5.80
N TYR A 50 -4.34 -36.36 -4.75
CA TYR A 50 -2.96 -35.94 -4.48
C TYR A 50 -2.64 -36.09 -3.00
N THR A 51 -1.35 -36.16 -2.66
CA THR A 51 -0.89 -36.33 -1.27
C THR A 51 -0.15 -35.10 -0.78
N LEU A 52 -0.48 -34.64 0.43
CA LEU A 52 0.34 -33.69 1.19
C LEU A 52 1.25 -34.46 2.13
N SER A 53 2.56 -34.25 2.04
CA SER A 53 3.55 -34.92 2.90
C SER A 53 4.72 -34.02 3.26
N ARG A 54 5.14 -34.05 4.53
CA ARG A 54 6.34 -33.36 5.03
C ARG A 54 7.68 -34.00 4.57
N THR A 55 7.66 -35.24 4.11
CA THR A 55 8.87 -36.08 3.94
C THR A 55 9.35 -36.28 2.50
N SER A 56 8.75 -35.64 1.49
CA SER A 56 9.02 -36.03 0.11
C SER A 56 10.34 -35.50 -0.46
N ARG A 57 11.19 -36.45 -0.90
CA ARG A 57 12.38 -36.23 -1.75
C ARG A 57 12.21 -36.83 -3.16
N LEU A 58 11.02 -37.32 -3.56
CA LEU A 58 10.85 -38.03 -4.84
C LEU A 58 9.56 -37.65 -5.60
N LEU A 59 9.79 -37.28 -6.86
CA LEU A 59 8.91 -37.15 -8.04
C LEU A 59 7.73 -36.16 -7.97
N GLU A 60 8.04 -34.89 -8.25
CA GLU A 60 7.10 -33.79 -8.58
C GLU A 60 6.63 -33.83 -10.05
N GLU A 61 6.39 -35.00 -10.62
CA GLU A 61 5.98 -35.07 -12.03
C GLU A 61 4.54 -34.61 -12.22
N TRP A 62 4.34 -33.72 -13.19
CA TRP A 62 3.03 -33.27 -13.60
C TRP A 62 2.28 -34.42 -14.26
N GLN A 63 1.11 -34.74 -13.71
CA GLN A 63 0.14 -35.64 -14.29
C GLN A 63 -0.88 -34.83 -15.08
N THR A 64 -1.37 -35.41 -16.18
CA THR A 64 -2.43 -34.82 -17.01
C THR A 64 -3.59 -35.78 -17.07
N LEU A 65 -4.79 -35.28 -16.85
CA LEU A 65 -6.01 -36.06 -16.83
C LEU A 65 -7.05 -35.39 -17.73
N ASN A 66 -7.53 -36.13 -18.72
CA ASN A 66 -8.52 -35.65 -19.68
C ASN A 66 -9.89 -36.22 -19.32
N ALA A 67 -10.91 -35.37 -19.34
CA ALA A 67 -12.29 -35.75 -19.15
C ALA A 67 -13.17 -35.03 -20.18
N SER A 68 -14.23 -35.70 -20.61
CA SER A 68 -15.22 -35.13 -21.52
C SER A 68 -16.61 -35.46 -21.01
N LEU A 69 -17.47 -34.45 -20.90
CA LEU A 69 -18.88 -34.59 -20.56
C LEU A 69 -19.70 -33.76 -21.53
N GLU A 70 -20.55 -34.41 -22.34
CA GLU A 70 -21.34 -33.77 -23.40
C GLU A 70 -20.46 -32.93 -24.35
N ASN A 71 -20.64 -31.60 -24.37
CA ASN A 71 -19.90 -30.66 -25.23
C ASN A 71 -18.71 -29.98 -24.50
N LEU A 72 -18.35 -30.47 -23.31
CA LEU A 72 -17.28 -29.95 -22.48
C LEU A 72 -16.10 -30.92 -22.52
N THR A 73 -14.94 -30.46 -22.99
CA THR A 73 -13.67 -31.17 -22.85
C THR A 73 -12.78 -30.43 -21.86
N VAL A 74 -12.29 -31.15 -20.86
CA VAL A 74 -11.43 -30.59 -19.82
C VAL A 74 -10.15 -31.39 -19.70
N THR A 75 -9.03 -30.68 -19.59
CA THR A 75 -7.73 -31.25 -19.26
C THR A 75 -7.25 -30.68 -17.93
N VAL A 76 -7.06 -31.53 -16.93
CA VAL A 76 -6.54 -31.15 -15.61
C VAL A 76 -5.08 -31.57 -15.49
N LYS A 77 -4.20 -30.63 -15.15
CA LYS A 77 -2.79 -30.90 -14.80
C LYS A 77 -2.56 -30.67 -13.32
N TYR A 78 -1.97 -31.65 -12.66
CA TYR A 78 -1.71 -31.63 -11.22
C TYR A 78 -0.47 -32.47 -10.88
N LYS A 79 0.14 -32.24 -9.72
CA LYS A 79 1.16 -33.15 -9.15
C LYS A 79 0.49 -34.15 -8.21
N SER A 80 0.91 -35.42 -8.24
CA SER A 80 0.40 -36.46 -7.34
C SER A 80 0.85 -36.26 -5.88
N MET A 81 1.90 -35.48 -5.66
CA MET A 81 2.43 -35.16 -4.34
C MET A 81 2.86 -33.70 -4.27
N TYR A 82 2.49 -33.03 -3.17
CA TYR A 82 2.99 -31.69 -2.83
C TYR A 82 3.66 -31.73 -1.46
N LEU A 83 4.71 -30.92 -1.32
CA LEU A 83 5.38 -30.72 -0.05
C LEU A 83 4.42 -30.07 0.94
N HIS A 84 4.30 -30.63 2.13
CA HIS A 84 3.54 -30.03 3.22
C HIS A 84 4.47 -29.22 4.12
N ALA A 85 4.89 -28.05 3.63
CA ALA A 85 5.74 -27.12 4.35
C ALA A 85 5.29 -25.67 4.11
N GLN A 86 5.76 -24.75 4.95
CA GLN A 86 5.44 -23.33 4.85
C GLN A 86 5.76 -22.79 3.46
N GLY A 87 4.84 -22.02 2.88
CA GLY A 87 4.96 -21.46 1.53
C GLY A 87 4.81 -22.46 0.40
N SER A 88 4.53 -23.74 0.69
CA SER A 88 4.32 -24.75 -0.36
C SER A 88 2.99 -24.52 -1.06
N LEU A 89 3.04 -24.30 -2.37
CA LEU A 89 1.88 -23.99 -3.18
C LEU A 89 1.31 -25.27 -3.81
N VAL A 90 0.03 -25.53 -3.59
CA VAL A 90 -0.73 -26.56 -4.29
C VAL A 90 -1.35 -25.91 -5.53
N ILE A 91 -1.04 -26.41 -6.73
CA ILE A 91 -1.44 -25.80 -8.00
C ILE A 91 -2.13 -26.83 -8.90
N PHE A 92 -3.29 -26.47 -9.43
CA PHE A 92 -3.96 -27.22 -10.49
C PHE A 92 -4.13 -26.32 -11.71
N TYR A 93 -3.85 -26.85 -12.90
CA TYR A 93 -4.20 -26.19 -14.15
C TYR A 93 -5.37 -26.93 -14.79
N VAL A 94 -6.35 -26.19 -15.29
CA VAL A 94 -7.55 -26.74 -15.91
C VAL A 94 -7.73 -26.03 -17.25
N ASP A 95 -7.48 -26.74 -18.35
CA ASP A 95 -7.79 -26.26 -19.69
C ASP A 95 -9.22 -26.69 -20.04
N ILE A 96 -10.08 -25.72 -20.36
CA ILE A 96 -11.49 -25.98 -20.67
C ILE A 96 -11.78 -25.57 -22.11
N TYR A 97 -12.33 -26.50 -22.86
CA TYR A 97 -12.84 -26.30 -24.21
C TYR A 97 -14.34 -26.61 -24.20
N SER A 98 -15.15 -25.58 -24.48
CA SER A 98 -16.60 -25.66 -24.51
C SER A 98 -17.12 -24.88 -25.73
N GLU A 99 -18.15 -25.41 -26.38
CA GLU A 99 -18.87 -24.67 -27.44
C GLU A 99 -19.76 -23.55 -26.88
N ARG A 100 -20.07 -23.61 -25.58
CA ARG A 100 -20.78 -22.55 -24.84
C ARG A 100 -19.82 -21.77 -23.96
N GLU A 101 -20.09 -20.48 -23.81
CA GLU A 101 -19.43 -19.64 -22.83
C GLU A 101 -19.92 -20.05 -21.42
N ILE A 102 -19.00 -20.54 -20.59
CA ILE A 102 -19.26 -20.94 -19.21
C ILE A 102 -18.67 -19.87 -18.31
N GLU A 103 -19.46 -19.42 -17.34
CA GLU A 103 -18.98 -18.45 -16.36
C GLU A 103 -17.90 -19.08 -15.47
N LEU A 104 -16.84 -18.32 -15.18
CA LEU A 104 -15.72 -18.78 -14.35
C LEU A 104 -16.14 -19.22 -12.93
N GLU A 105 -17.31 -18.76 -12.48
CA GLU A 105 -17.86 -19.02 -11.14
C GLU A 105 -18.33 -20.44 -10.96
N ASP A 106 -18.82 -21.01 -12.06
CA ASP A 106 -19.40 -22.35 -12.09
C ASP A 106 -18.31 -23.41 -12.15
N ILE A 107 -17.06 -23.01 -12.40
CA ILE A 107 -15.91 -23.91 -12.55
C ILE A 107 -15.08 -23.86 -11.26
N VAL A 108 -15.36 -24.79 -10.35
CA VAL A 108 -14.74 -24.84 -9.01
C VAL A 108 -14.10 -26.18 -8.75
N ILE A 109 -13.01 -26.20 -7.98
CA ILE A 109 -12.41 -27.44 -7.49
C ILE A 109 -12.78 -27.61 -6.02
N LEU A 110 -13.51 -28.67 -5.71
CA LEU A 110 -13.79 -29.07 -4.35
C LEU A 110 -12.71 -30.03 -3.86
N VAL A 111 -11.96 -29.60 -2.86
CA VAL A 111 -10.91 -30.40 -2.22
C VAL A 111 -11.44 -30.95 -0.91
N LYS A 112 -11.33 -32.27 -0.73
CA LYS A 112 -11.75 -32.99 0.48
C LYS A 112 -10.61 -33.80 1.08
N CYS A 113 -10.49 -33.76 2.41
CA CYS A 113 -9.63 -34.63 3.18
C CYS A 113 -10.20 -34.78 4.60
N ASN A 114 -10.59 -35.99 5.01
CA ASN A 114 -11.33 -36.21 6.26
C ASN A 114 -12.56 -35.29 6.33
N ASP A 115 -12.69 -34.48 7.39
CA ASP A 115 -13.76 -33.50 7.57
C ASP A 115 -13.47 -32.13 6.92
N LEU A 116 -12.28 -31.94 6.32
CA LEU A 116 -11.90 -30.71 5.64
C LEU A 116 -12.54 -30.66 4.25
N GLU A 117 -13.26 -29.57 3.98
CA GLU A 117 -13.81 -29.23 2.66
C GLU A 117 -13.37 -27.82 2.25
N LEU A 118 -12.66 -27.70 1.14
CA LEU A 118 -12.21 -26.44 0.58
C LEU A 118 -12.79 -26.27 -0.83
N LYS A 119 -13.47 -25.15 -1.05
CA LYS A 119 -13.98 -24.77 -2.38
C LYS A 119 -13.00 -23.78 -3.02
N LEU A 120 -12.29 -24.23 -4.05
CA LEU A 120 -11.31 -23.44 -4.77
C LEU A 120 -11.94 -22.81 -6.01
N HIS A 121 -11.73 -21.50 -6.14
CA HIS A 121 -12.05 -20.73 -7.35
C HIS A 121 -10.77 -20.53 -8.18
N PRO A 122 -10.90 -20.26 -9.50
CA PRO A 122 -9.76 -19.94 -10.34
C PRO A 122 -9.02 -18.71 -9.79
N SER A 123 -7.71 -18.86 -9.57
CA SER A 123 -6.83 -17.78 -9.10
C SER A 123 -6.30 -16.89 -10.24
N GLU A 124 -6.22 -17.44 -11.45
CA GLU A 124 -5.68 -16.77 -12.64
C GLU A 124 -6.29 -17.41 -13.90
N ARG A 125 -6.49 -16.62 -14.96
CA ARG A 125 -6.93 -17.10 -16.28
C ARG A 125 -5.97 -16.60 -17.36
N ALA A 126 -5.41 -17.53 -18.12
CA ALA A 126 -4.60 -17.25 -19.30
C ALA A 126 -5.23 -17.96 -20.50
N GLY A 127 -6.02 -17.24 -21.29
CA GLY A 127 -6.79 -17.83 -22.40
C GLY A 127 -7.83 -18.86 -21.91
N SER A 128 -7.68 -20.12 -22.34
CA SER A 128 -8.51 -21.26 -21.93
C SER A 128 -8.02 -21.99 -20.67
N THR A 129 -6.84 -21.63 -20.16
CA THR A 129 -6.22 -22.25 -18.98
C THR A 129 -6.63 -21.51 -17.71
N LEU A 130 -7.19 -22.24 -16.76
CA LEU A 130 -7.50 -21.78 -15.41
C LEU A 130 -6.50 -22.35 -14.42
N LYS A 131 -5.91 -21.50 -13.60
CA LYS A 131 -5.00 -21.91 -12.53
C LYS A 131 -5.71 -21.81 -11.20
N TYR A 132 -5.70 -22.88 -10.43
CA TYR A 132 -6.18 -22.94 -9.04
C TYR A 132 -4.96 -23.09 -8.16
N ALA A 133 -4.75 -22.17 -7.23
CA ALA A 133 -3.60 -22.20 -6.34
C ALA A 133 -4.03 -21.90 -4.90
N TYR A 134 -3.47 -22.66 -3.95
CA TYR A 134 -3.63 -22.34 -2.53
C TYR A 134 -2.44 -22.86 -1.72
N VAL A 135 -2.20 -22.22 -0.57
CA VAL A 135 -1.21 -22.67 0.42
C VAL A 135 -1.96 -23.39 1.56
N PRO A 136 -1.60 -24.63 1.91
CA PRO A 136 -2.21 -25.34 3.03
C PRO A 136 -2.04 -24.60 4.37
N LEU A 137 -3.02 -24.75 5.27
CA LEU A 137 -2.91 -24.17 6.62
C LEU A 137 -1.84 -24.90 7.43
N ILE A 138 -0.82 -24.16 7.87
CA ILE A 138 0.28 -24.67 8.71
C ILE A 138 0.52 -23.67 9.84
N ASN A 139 0.59 -24.13 11.09
CA ASN A 139 0.74 -23.29 12.29
C ASN A 139 -0.30 -22.17 12.37
N SER A 140 -1.50 -22.42 11.84
CA SER A 140 -2.54 -21.42 11.61
C SER A 140 -2.99 -20.75 12.90
N LYS A 141 -3.25 -21.52 13.97
CA LYS A 141 -3.63 -20.98 15.28
C LYS A 141 -2.63 -19.96 15.83
N ALA A 142 -1.35 -20.30 15.78
CA ALA A 142 -0.28 -19.42 16.23
C ALA A 142 -0.19 -18.15 15.36
N MET A 143 -0.33 -18.29 14.03
CA MET A 143 -0.36 -17.15 13.12
C MET A 143 -1.54 -16.21 13.41
N PHE A 144 -2.75 -16.75 13.61
CA PHE A 144 -3.93 -15.95 13.98
C PHE A 144 -3.74 -15.21 15.30
N ALA A 145 -3.12 -15.85 16.29
CA ALA A 145 -2.79 -15.22 17.57
C ALA A 145 -1.86 -14.02 17.39
N VAL A 146 -0.77 -14.19 16.63
CA VAL A 146 0.18 -13.09 16.32
C VAL A 146 -0.52 -11.98 15.55
N PHE A 147 -1.25 -12.32 14.48
CA PHE A 147 -1.96 -11.34 13.66
C PHE A 147 -2.95 -10.51 14.48
N ALA A 148 -3.81 -11.17 15.26
CA ALA A 148 -4.84 -10.49 16.04
C ALA A 148 -4.23 -9.65 17.18
N PHE A 149 -3.17 -10.14 17.83
CA PHE A 149 -2.42 -9.37 18.82
C PHE A 149 -1.82 -8.10 18.19
N ILE A 150 -1.11 -8.23 17.07
CA ILE A 150 -0.44 -7.11 16.40
C ILE A 150 -1.46 -6.12 15.84
N ALA A 151 -2.55 -6.59 15.22
CA ALA A 151 -3.63 -5.74 14.74
C ALA A 151 -4.26 -4.95 15.88
N ALA A 152 -4.56 -5.60 17.02
CA ALA A 152 -5.09 -4.92 18.19
C ALA A 152 -4.09 -3.92 18.81
N ALA A 153 -2.79 -4.28 18.85
CA ALA A 153 -1.75 -3.42 19.41
C ALA A 153 -1.49 -2.19 18.54
N TRP A 154 -1.51 -2.32 17.21
CA TRP A 154 -1.45 -1.19 16.27
C TRP A 154 -2.73 -0.34 16.29
N PHE A 155 -3.91 -0.96 16.40
CA PHE A 155 -5.17 -0.23 16.48
C PHE A 155 -5.27 0.64 17.75
N THR A 156 -4.86 0.08 18.89
CA THR A 156 -4.97 0.77 20.19
C THR A 156 -3.77 1.66 20.51
N GLU A 157 -2.70 1.55 19.71
CA GLU A 157 -1.38 2.10 20.02
C GLU A 157 -0.99 1.82 21.49
N ALA A 158 -1.14 0.55 21.90
CA ALA A 158 -0.77 0.10 23.24
C ALA A 158 0.73 0.25 23.51
N LEU A 159 1.51 0.17 22.43
CA LEU A 159 2.96 0.39 22.35
C LEU A 159 3.23 1.29 21.13
N PRO A 160 4.40 1.98 21.09
CA PRO A 160 4.84 2.67 19.88
C PRO A 160 4.83 1.74 18.66
N LEU A 161 4.39 2.23 17.50
CA LEU A 161 4.16 1.42 16.30
C LEU A 161 5.39 0.59 15.88
N SER A 162 6.60 1.16 15.99
CA SER A 162 7.86 0.48 15.69
C SER A 162 8.23 -0.62 16.70
N VAL A 163 7.85 -0.45 17.97
CA VAL A 163 8.01 -1.49 19.00
C VAL A 163 7.05 -2.65 18.72
N THR A 164 5.79 -2.35 18.39
CA THR A 164 4.83 -3.39 17.95
C THR A 164 5.33 -4.11 16.71
N ALA A 165 5.92 -3.40 15.75
CA ALA A 165 6.51 -4.01 14.57
C ALA A 165 7.65 -4.98 14.90
N LEU A 166 8.52 -4.64 15.87
CA LEU A 166 9.56 -5.55 16.37
C LEU A 166 9.00 -6.77 17.12
N LEU A 167 7.80 -6.69 17.69
CA LEU A 167 7.13 -7.84 18.29
C LEU A 167 6.63 -8.85 17.24
N VAL A 168 6.48 -8.45 15.97
CA VAL A 168 6.07 -9.35 14.89
C VAL A 168 7.06 -10.52 14.73
N PRO A 169 8.36 -10.31 14.40
CA PRO A 169 9.29 -11.42 14.22
C PRO A 169 9.54 -12.20 15.51
N VAL A 170 9.45 -11.53 16.67
CA VAL A 170 9.57 -12.17 17.99
C VAL A 170 8.40 -13.13 18.21
N GLY A 171 7.16 -12.69 17.99
CA GLY A 171 5.97 -13.53 18.13
C GLY A 171 5.95 -14.70 17.14
N LEU A 172 6.31 -14.42 15.88
CA LEU A 172 6.42 -15.44 14.83
C LEU A 172 7.45 -16.52 15.17
N GLY A 173 8.63 -16.13 15.65
CA GLY A 173 9.69 -17.07 16.03
C GLY A 173 9.38 -17.84 17.32
N LEU A 174 8.90 -17.16 18.37
CA LEU A 174 8.62 -17.78 19.67
C LEU A 174 7.47 -18.79 19.60
N LEU A 175 6.45 -18.51 18.78
CA LEU A 175 5.33 -19.43 18.57
C LEU A 175 5.59 -20.43 17.43
N ASN A 176 6.82 -20.46 16.89
CA ASN A 176 7.25 -21.35 15.81
C ASN A 176 6.33 -21.27 14.56
N VAL A 177 5.80 -20.07 14.27
CA VAL A 177 4.95 -19.82 13.11
C VAL A 177 5.76 -19.96 11.83
N VAL A 178 6.96 -19.35 11.81
CA VAL A 178 7.99 -19.46 10.77
C VAL A 178 9.36 -19.51 11.44
N ASP A 179 10.39 -19.97 10.72
CA ASP A 179 11.74 -19.97 11.26
C ASP A 179 12.26 -18.54 11.52
N THR A 180 13.21 -18.39 12.46
CA THR A 180 13.72 -17.08 12.88
C THR A 180 14.32 -16.28 11.73
N ARG A 181 14.96 -16.92 10.75
CA ARG A 181 15.55 -16.20 9.61
C ARG A 181 14.42 -15.61 8.74
N SER A 182 13.40 -16.40 8.43
CA SER A 182 12.23 -15.95 7.67
C SER A 182 11.46 -14.84 8.39
N ALA A 183 11.38 -14.89 9.73
CA ALA A 183 10.75 -13.84 10.52
C ALA A 183 11.46 -12.47 10.40
N PHE A 184 12.81 -12.45 10.44
CA PHE A 184 13.60 -11.21 10.45
C PHE A 184 14.02 -10.71 9.06
N GLN A 185 14.13 -11.58 8.05
CA GLN A 185 14.52 -11.21 6.69
C GLN A 185 13.74 -10.01 6.10
N PRO A 186 12.40 -9.90 6.29
CA PRO A 186 11.60 -8.76 5.86
C PRO A 186 12.07 -7.37 6.29
N PHE A 187 12.79 -7.24 7.42
CA PHE A 187 13.34 -5.96 7.89
C PHE A 187 14.51 -5.46 7.03
N PHE A 188 15.06 -6.32 6.16
CA PHE A 188 16.12 -6.01 5.21
C PHE A 188 15.65 -6.17 3.76
N ASP A 189 14.34 -6.11 3.52
CA ASP A 189 13.77 -6.17 2.17
C ASP A 189 14.26 -4.98 1.32
N PRO A 190 14.44 -5.14 -0.01
CA PRO A 190 14.77 -4.05 -0.92
C PRO A 190 13.89 -2.81 -0.78
N ILE A 191 12.63 -2.95 -0.39
CA ILE A 191 11.74 -1.81 -0.12
C ILE A 191 12.19 -0.98 1.09
N ILE A 192 12.73 -1.61 2.11
CA ILE A 192 13.34 -0.90 3.25
C ILE A 192 14.56 -0.12 2.78
N ALA A 193 15.38 -0.71 1.91
CA ALA A 193 16.54 -0.04 1.32
C ALA A 193 16.13 1.14 0.41
N LEU A 194 15.05 0.99 -0.36
CA LEU A 194 14.44 2.07 -1.16
C LEU A 194 14.02 3.25 -0.26
N LEU A 195 13.29 2.98 0.81
CA LEU A 195 12.85 4.00 1.77
C LEU A 195 14.03 4.66 2.48
N PHE A 196 15.01 3.88 2.93
CA PHE A 196 16.21 4.40 3.58
C PHE A 196 16.99 5.38 2.67
N GLY A 197 17.28 4.97 1.43
CA GLY A 197 17.94 5.82 0.45
C GLY A 197 17.12 7.06 0.08
N GLY A 198 15.80 6.90 -0.07
CA GLY A 198 14.86 8.00 -0.28
C GLY A 198 14.87 9.01 0.87
N PHE A 199 14.91 8.55 2.12
CA PHE A 199 15.01 9.41 3.30
C PHE A 199 16.33 10.18 3.37
N LEU A 200 17.45 9.57 2.98
CA LEU A 200 18.73 10.28 2.87
C LEU A 200 18.68 11.37 1.79
N LEU A 201 18.13 11.06 0.61
CA LEU A 201 17.94 12.03 -0.47
C LEU A 201 17.06 13.21 -0.01
N ALA A 202 15.94 12.92 0.65
CA ALA A 202 15.04 13.92 1.22
C ALA A 202 15.73 14.77 2.29
N LEU A 203 16.51 14.15 3.18
CA LEU A 203 17.23 14.84 4.24
C LEU A 203 18.29 15.79 3.68
N ALA A 204 19.00 15.38 2.61
CA ALA A 204 19.97 16.26 1.96
C ALA A 204 19.30 17.48 1.30
N LEU A 205 18.17 17.29 0.61
CA LEU A 205 17.39 18.40 0.05
C LEU A 205 17.01 19.42 1.13
N SER A 206 16.64 18.93 2.31
CA SER A 206 16.25 19.79 3.44
C SER A 206 17.44 20.44 4.15
N LYS A 207 18.54 19.69 4.36
CA LYS A 207 19.78 20.21 4.95
C LYS A 207 20.34 21.38 4.15
N HIS A 208 20.26 21.31 2.83
CA HIS A 208 20.78 22.34 1.91
C HIS A 208 19.71 23.32 1.41
N GLU A 209 18.55 23.35 2.06
CA GLU A 209 17.43 24.28 1.81
C GLU A 209 16.94 24.34 0.35
N VAL A 210 17.15 23.26 -0.40
CA VAL A 210 16.70 23.12 -1.79
C VAL A 210 15.17 23.13 -1.84
N ASP A 211 14.55 22.45 -0.88
CA ASP A 211 13.10 22.39 -0.64
C ASP A 211 12.47 23.79 -0.44
N LYS A 212 13.02 24.62 0.46
CA LYS A 212 12.55 25.98 0.74
C LYS A 212 12.66 26.87 -0.48
N LEU A 213 13.77 26.75 -1.23
CA LEU A 213 13.94 27.49 -2.46
C LEU A 213 12.90 27.10 -3.50
N MET A 214 12.69 25.81 -3.73
CA MET A 214 11.71 25.30 -4.68
C MET A 214 10.31 25.82 -4.35
N ALA A 215 9.89 25.71 -3.08
CA ALA A 215 8.63 26.26 -2.61
C ALA A 215 8.51 27.77 -2.88
N SER A 216 9.54 28.55 -2.55
CA SER A 216 9.53 30.01 -2.74
C SER A 216 9.49 30.43 -4.21
N LYS A 217 10.18 29.72 -5.11
CA LYS A 217 10.19 30.01 -6.55
C LYS A 217 8.85 29.64 -7.19
N LEU A 218 8.31 28.46 -6.89
CA LEU A 218 7.07 27.99 -7.49
C LEU A 218 5.89 28.88 -7.13
N LEU A 219 5.83 29.40 -5.90
CA LEU A 219 4.81 30.35 -5.47
C LEU A 219 4.87 31.70 -6.22
N ARG A 220 6.04 32.15 -6.69
CA ARG A 220 6.14 33.41 -7.46
C ARG A 220 5.57 33.30 -8.87
N PHE A 221 5.68 32.14 -9.50
CA PHE A 221 5.26 31.96 -10.89
C PHE A 221 3.77 31.60 -11.01
N GLY A 222 3.23 30.83 -10.05
CA GLY A 222 1.86 30.30 -10.14
C GLY A 222 0.76 31.20 -9.57
N VAL A 223 1.09 32.12 -8.66
CA VAL A 223 0.07 32.84 -7.87
C VAL A 223 -0.28 34.20 -8.48
N ARG A 224 -1.52 34.34 -8.94
CA ARG A 224 -2.08 35.60 -9.50
C ARG A 224 -3.33 36.08 -8.78
N SER A 225 -4.09 35.14 -8.23
CA SER A 225 -5.34 35.36 -7.50
C SER A 225 -5.45 34.44 -6.28
N GLN A 226 -6.42 34.69 -5.40
CA GLN A 226 -6.68 33.84 -4.24
C GLN A 226 -6.97 32.39 -4.63
N GLY A 227 -7.73 32.16 -5.71
CA GLY A 227 -8.00 30.82 -6.21
C GLY A 227 -6.73 30.10 -6.65
N SER A 228 -5.88 30.77 -7.43
CA SER A 228 -4.59 30.23 -7.87
C SER A 228 -3.60 30.03 -6.72
N LEU A 229 -3.69 30.82 -5.64
CA LEU A 229 -2.90 30.65 -4.43
C LEU A 229 -3.20 29.28 -3.83
N VAL A 230 -4.46 29.01 -3.49
CA VAL A 230 -4.87 27.73 -2.89
C VAL A 230 -4.47 26.56 -3.77
N PHE A 231 -4.74 26.63 -5.10
CA PHE A 231 -4.34 25.58 -6.03
C PHE A 231 -2.82 25.35 -6.05
N SER A 232 -2.04 26.44 -6.11
CA SER A 232 -0.57 26.36 -6.09
C SER A 232 -0.06 25.78 -4.78
N VAL A 233 -0.68 26.09 -3.64
CA VAL A 233 -0.31 25.48 -2.35
C VAL A 233 -0.50 23.97 -2.39
N ILE A 234 -1.65 23.48 -2.87
CA ILE A 234 -1.87 22.02 -2.98
C ILE A 234 -0.83 21.42 -3.92
N LEU A 235 -0.69 21.96 -5.14
CA LEU A 235 0.19 21.40 -6.16
C LEU A 235 1.66 21.37 -5.73
N ILE A 236 2.16 22.46 -5.13
CA ILE A 236 3.55 22.56 -4.67
C ILE A 236 3.77 21.64 -3.48
N THR A 237 2.84 21.58 -2.53
CA THR A 237 2.97 20.68 -1.39
C THR A 237 2.91 19.23 -1.83
N SER A 238 2.02 18.87 -2.77
CA SER A 238 1.97 17.54 -3.39
C SER A 238 3.30 17.20 -4.07
N PHE A 239 3.82 18.12 -4.87
CA PHE A 239 5.09 17.89 -5.56
C PHE A 239 6.27 17.73 -4.61
N MET A 240 6.30 18.45 -3.48
CA MET A 240 7.31 18.22 -2.45
C MET A 240 7.12 16.84 -1.80
N SER A 241 5.88 16.52 -1.41
CA SER A 241 5.54 15.26 -0.75
C SER A 241 5.71 14.01 -1.60
N MET A 242 5.88 14.15 -2.92
CA MET A 242 6.30 13.06 -3.80
C MET A 242 7.70 12.54 -3.45
N TRP A 243 8.57 13.37 -2.88
CA TRP A 243 10.00 13.07 -2.73
C TRP A 243 10.48 13.08 -1.28
N ILE A 244 9.76 13.80 -0.43
CA ILE A 244 10.01 13.89 1.00
C ILE A 244 8.75 13.45 1.76
N SER A 245 8.86 13.14 3.05
CA SER A 245 7.70 12.72 3.84
C SER A 245 6.61 13.80 3.92
N ASN A 246 5.34 13.38 4.00
CA ASN A 246 4.18 14.27 4.16
C ASN A 246 4.34 15.26 5.32
N THR A 247 4.86 14.79 6.45
CA THR A 247 5.14 15.60 7.64
C THR A 247 6.16 16.69 7.33
N ALA A 248 7.28 16.35 6.67
CA ALA A 248 8.32 17.31 6.32
C ALA A 248 7.80 18.36 5.32
N ALA A 249 7.11 17.93 4.26
CA ALA A 249 6.50 18.82 3.28
C ALA A 249 5.56 19.84 3.94
N THR A 250 4.76 19.38 4.90
CA THR A 250 3.85 20.25 5.67
C THR A 250 4.61 21.27 6.52
N LEU A 251 5.65 20.83 7.25
CA LEU A 251 6.46 21.71 8.10
C LEU A 251 7.25 22.76 7.31
N ILE A 252 7.64 22.45 6.07
CA ILE A 252 8.31 23.41 5.18
C ILE A 252 7.30 24.42 4.64
N MET A 253 6.14 23.94 4.17
CA MET A 253 5.15 24.79 3.54
C MET A 253 4.41 25.68 4.53
N LEU A 254 4.18 25.23 5.76
CA LEU A 254 3.47 26.01 6.77
C LEU A 254 4.06 27.42 7.02
N PRO A 255 5.34 27.59 7.40
CA PRO A 255 5.92 28.92 7.60
C PRO A 255 5.97 29.73 6.30
N VAL A 256 6.18 29.08 5.14
CA VAL A 256 6.19 29.75 3.83
C VAL A 256 4.82 30.37 3.53
N ILE A 257 3.74 29.61 3.72
CA ILE A 257 2.38 30.08 3.46
C ILE A 257 1.93 31.10 4.52
N VAL A 258 2.24 30.88 5.80
CA VAL A 258 1.92 31.86 6.85
C VAL A 258 2.64 33.19 6.60
N GLY A 259 3.93 33.17 6.26
CA GLY A 259 4.70 34.37 5.94
C GLY A 259 4.25 35.06 4.65
N LEU A 260 3.77 34.29 3.67
CA LEU A 260 3.15 34.85 2.47
C LEU A 260 1.83 35.56 2.80
N LEU A 261 0.94 34.90 3.54
CA LEU A 261 -0.36 35.45 3.92
C LEU A 261 -0.21 36.72 4.78
N SER A 262 0.77 36.79 5.69
CA SER A 262 0.99 37.98 6.52
C SER A 262 1.39 39.22 5.73
N LYS A 263 1.94 39.06 4.52
CA LYS A 263 2.31 40.18 3.62
C LYS A 263 1.16 40.66 2.74
N LEU A 264 0.07 39.92 2.65
CA LEU A 264 -1.07 40.28 1.82
C LEU A 264 -2.01 41.23 2.59
N LYS A 265 -2.41 42.34 1.97
CA LYS A 265 -3.42 43.24 2.52
C LYS A 265 -4.82 42.63 2.32
N GLY A 266 -5.63 42.61 3.38
CA GLY A 266 -7.03 42.17 3.31
C GLY A 266 -7.23 40.65 3.14
N VAL A 267 -6.35 39.84 3.74
CA VAL A 267 -6.54 38.38 3.83
C VAL A 267 -7.80 38.08 4.61
N SER A 268 -8.76 37.40 3.95
CA SER A 268 -9.93 36.89 4.64
C SER A 268 -9.55 35.66 5.47
N ARG A 269 -10.21 35.48 6.62
CA ARG A 269 -10.05 34.27 7.45
C ARG A 269 -10.32 32.98 6.66
N ASN A 270 -11.17 33.07 5.64
CA ASN A 270 -11.51 31.96 4.74
C ASN A 270 -10.34 31.57 3.84
N LEU A 271 -9.65 32.53 3.24
CA LEU A 271 -8.45 32.28 2.44
C LEU A 271 -7.35 31.64 3.29
N GLU A 272 -7.16 32.14 4.51
CA GLU A 272 -6.17 31.60 5.45
C GLU A 272 -6.47 30.14 5.80
N LYS A 273 -7.71 29.82 6.21
CA LYS A 273 -8.13 28.44 6.50
C LYS A 273 -7.97 27.51 5.29
N ALA A 274 -8.41 27.96 4.11
CA ALA A 274 -8.29 27.19 2.88
C ALA A 274 -6.82 26.93 2.50
N SER A 275 -5.95 27.93 2.64
CA SER A 275 -4.52 27.79 2.33
C SER A 275 -3.81 26.85 3.31
N LEU A 276 -4.18 26.88 4.59
CA LEU A 276 -3.64 25.98 5.59
C LEU A 276 -4.05 24.52 5.32
N LEU A 277 -5.34 24.26 5.06
CA LEU A 277 -5.80 22.91 4.70
C LEU A 277 -5.26 22.44 3.35
N ALA A 278 -5.02 23.36 2.41
CA ALA A 278 -4.36 23.05 1.14
C ALA A 278 -2.95 22.46 1.33
N ILE A 279 -2.21 22.87 2.37
CA ILE A 279 -0.92 22.26 2.72
C ILE A 279 -1.15 20.80 3.13
N ALA A 280 -2.04 20.57 4.11
CA ALA A 280 -2.28 19.22 4.62
C ALA A 280 -2.77 18.27 3.51
N TYR A 281 -3.70 18.74 2.68
CA TYR A 281 -4.27 17.96 1.59
C TYR A 281 -3.22 17.69 0.52
N GLY A 282 -2.45 18.71 0.12
CA GLY A 282 -1.37 18.54 -0.83
C GLY A 282 -0.33 17.52 -0.35
N ALA A 283 0.07 17.57 0.92
CA ALA A 283 1.02 16.59 1.47
C ALA A 283 0.50 15.15 1.35
N ASN A 284 -0.75 14.90 1.78
CA ASN A 284 -1.35 13.57 1.69
C ASN A 284 -1.53 13.08 0.25
N ILE A 285 -1.95 13.96 -0.66
CA ILE A 285 -2.15 13.65 -2.08
C ILE A 285 -0.80 13.40 -2.79
N GLY A 286 0.23 14.16 -2.48
CA GLY A 286 1.56 13.98 -3.06
C GLY A 286 2.26 12.70 -2.60
N GLY A 287 2.06 12.31 -1.34
CA GLY A 287 2.70 11.12 -0.77
C GLY A 287 2.42 9.83 -1.54
N VAL A 288 1.23 9.68 -2.13
CA VAL A 288 0.82 8.48 -2.86
C VAL A 288 1.32 8.42 -4.30
N MET A 289 1.84 9.53 -4.84
CA MET A 289 2.23 9.63 -6.25
C MET A 289 3.49 8.83 -6.60
N THR A 290 4.39 8.56 -5.63
CA THR A 290 5.63 7.78 -5.81
C THR A 290 5.77 6.73 -4.71
N LEU A 291 6.75 5.82 -4.83
CA LEU A 291 7.05 4.81 -3.80
C LEU A 291 7.75 5.36 -2.55
N ILE A 292 8.15 6.65 -2.54
CA ILE A 292 8.99 7.23 -1.48
C ILE A 292 8.19 8.22 -0.61
N GLY A 293 7.25 8.94 -1.20
CA GLY A 293 6.53 10.04 -0.53
C GLY A 293 5.82 9.62 0.76
N THR A 294 5.21 8.43 0.74
CA THR A 294 4.61 7.79 1.91
C THR A 294 4.88 6.28 1.91
N THR A 295 4.56 5.62 3.01
CA THR A 295 4.84 4.20 3.29
C THR A 295 3.81 3.24 2.71
N THR A 296 2.62 3.72 2.38
CA THR A 296 1.51 2.86 1.92
C THR A 296 1.73 2.28 0.52
N PRO A 297 2.32 3.01 -0.46
CA PRO A 297 2.76 2.43 -1.72
C PRO A 297 3.73 1.25 -1.61
N PRO A 298 4.90 1.36 -0.95
CA PRO A 298 5.84 0.24 -0.87
C PRO A 298 5.24 -0.99 -0.18
N ILE A 299 4.47 -0.81 0.90
CA ILE A 299 3.81 -1.94 1.57
C ILE A 299 2.88 -2.68 0.61
N SER A 300 2.07 -1.93 -0.15
CA SER A 300 1.10 -2.51 -1.08
C SER A 300 1.78 -3.21 -2.26
N VAL A 301 2.84 -2.62 -2.80
CA VAL A 301 3.68 -3.25 -3.84
C VAL A 301 4.30 -4.54 -3.32
N LYS A 302 4.84 -4.54 -2.09
CA LYS A 302 5.45 -5.76 -1.54
C LYS A 302 4.43 -6.86 -1.32
N ALA A 303 3.27 -6.51 -0.76
CA ALA A 303 2.20 -7.45 -0.50
C ALA A 303 1.74 -8.11 -1.81
N LEU A 304 1.58 -7.31 -2.88
CA LEU A 304 1.27 -7.82 -4.22
C LEU A 304 2.36 -8.75 -4.74
N GLU A 305 3.63 -8.32 -4.71
CA GLU A 305 4.77 -9.13 -5.15
C GLU A 305 4.81 -10.50 -4.45
N MET A 306 4.56 -10.56 -3.14
CA MET A 306 4.57 -11.81 -2.36
C MET A 306 3.49 -12.81 -2.78
N LEU A 307 2.32 -12.33 -3.20
CA LEU A 307 1.15 -13.16 -3.47
C LEU A 307 0.96 -13.44 -4.97
N THR A 308 1.32 -12.49 -5.84
CA THR A 308 1.18 -12.63 -7.30
C THR A 308 2.49 -12.99 -8.00
N GLY A 309 3.63 -12.75 -7.36
CA GLY A 309 4.95 -12.88 -7.98
C GLY A 309 5.31 -11.74 -8.95
N GLU A 310 4.40 -10.79 -9.17
CA GLU A 310 4.63 -9.67 -10.08
C GLU A 310 5.32 -8.50 -9.37
N THR A 311 6.46 -8.06 -9.91
CA THR A 311 7.18 -6.90 -9.37
C THR A 311 6.65 -5.61 -10.00
N ILE A 312 6.04 -4.74 -9.19
CA ILE A 312 5.68 -3.38 -9.62
C ILE A 312 6.92 -2.48 -9.50
N THR A 313 7.46 -2.05 -10.63
CA THR A 313 8.59 -1.10 -10.67
C THR A 313 8.19 0.30 -10.21
N PHE A 314 9.17 1.17 -9.98
CA PHE A 314 8.91 2.56 -9.60
C PHE A 314 8.15 3.34 -10.68
N THR A 315 8.51 3.17 -11.95
CA THR A 315 7.83 3.82 -13.08
C THR A 315 6.37 3.38 -13.18
N TYR A 316 6.12 2.07 -13.04
CA TYR A 316 4.75 1.54 -13.04
C TYR A 316 3.93 2.09 -11.87
N TRP A 317 4.50 2.15 -10.66
CA TRP A 317 3.81 2.79 -9.54
C TRP A 317 3.48 4.26 -9.81
N MET A 318 4.45 5.03 -10.33
CA MET A 318 4.21 6.44 -10.65
C MET A 318 3.03 6.63 -11.60
N LEU A 319 2.87 5.74 -12.60
CA LEU A 319 1.70 5.78 -13.48
C LEU A 319 0.40 5.59 -12.69
N TYR A 320 0.34 4.63 -11.77
CA TYR A 320 -0.83 4.44 -10.89
C TYR A 320 -1.09 5.65 -9.99
N GLY A 321 -0.08 6.04 -9.21
CA GLY A 321 -0.18 7.07 -8.17
C GLY A 321 -0.45 8.47 -8.74
N VAL A 322 0.30 8.90 -9.76
CA VAL A 322 0.14 10.24 -10.35
C VAL A 322 -1.22 10.39 -11.03
N THR A 323 -1.65 9.37 -11.80
CA THR A 323 -2.94 9.45 -12.52
C THR A 323 -4.13 9.41 -11.59
N ALA A 324 -4.03 8.75 -10.43
CA ALA A 324 -5.03 8.81 -9.39
C ALA A 324 -5.01 10.14 -8.62
N ALA A 325 -3.84 10.66 -8.28
CA ALA A 325 -3.70 11.83 -7.41
C ALA A 325 -3.92 13.18 -8.12
N LEU A 326 -3.71 13.27 -9.43
CA LEU A 326 -3.93 14.50 -10.20
C LEU A 326 -5.39 14.97 -10.18
N PRO A 327 -6.40 14.12 -10.48
CA PRO A 327 -7.80 14.48 -10.29
C PRO A 327 -8.14 14.84 -8.83
N VAL A 328 -7.59 14.10 -7.86
CA VAL A 328 -7.80 14.39 -6.43
C VAL A 328 -7.29 15.80 -6.07
N THR A 329 -6.16 16.22 -6.64
CA THR A 329 -5.61 17.59 -6.46
C THR A 329 -6.62 18.65 -6.92
N LEU A 330 -7.23 18.46 -8.10
CA LEU A 330 -8.24 19.37 -8.62
C LEU A 330 -9.50 19.39 -7.74
N PHE A 331 -9.99 18.23 -7.31
CA PHE A 331 -11.17 18.14 -6.47
C PHE A 331 -10.94 18.72 -5.08
N ALA A 332 -9.78 18.47 -4.46
CA ALA A 332 -9.39 19.08 -3.20
C ALA A 332 -9.40 20.60 -3.28
N TRP A 333 -8.89 21.16 -4.39
CA TRP A 333 -8.98 22.60 -4.65
C TRP A 333 -10.43 23.09 -4.74
N ILE A 334 -11.26 22.45 -5.56
CA ILE A 334 -12.68 22.83 -5.70
C ILE A 334 -13.40 22.79 -4.35
N VAL A 335 -13.22 21.72 -3.57
CA VAL A 335 -13.83 21.56 -2.24
C VAL A 335 -13.43 22.71 -1.32
N LEU A 336 -12.14 23.05 -1.25
CA LEU A 336 -11.66 24.13 -0.38
C LEU A 336 -12.20 25.50 -0.81
N ILE A 337 -12.22 25.78 -2.12
CA ILE A 337 -12.75 27.04 -2.67
C ILE A 337 -14.24 27.19 -2.36
N LEU A 338 -15.04 26.15 -2.59
CA LEU A 338 -16.49 26.19 -2.40
C LEU A 338 -16.86 26.22 -0.92
N PHE A 339 -16.22 25.38 -0.09
CA PHE A 339 -16.55 25.28 1.33
C PHE A 339 -16.21 26.55 2.10
N PHE A 340 -15.01 27.10 1.90
CA PHE A 340 -14.59 28.35 2.55
C PHE A 340 -15.04 29.60 1.79
N LYS A 341 -15.69 29.47 0.62
CA LYS A 341 -16.14 30.60 -0.20
C LYS A 341 -14.99 31.57 -0.51
N VAL A 342 -13.89 31.03 -1.04
CA VAL A 342 -12.71 31.84 -1.41
C VAL A 342 -13.01 32.65 -2.67
N GLU A 343 -12.63 33.92 -2.70
CA GLU A 343 -12.85 34.82 -3.84
C GLU A 343 -11.86 34.51 -4.98
N ILE A 344 -12.19 33.56 -5.86
CA ILE A 344 -11.29 32.99 -6.88
C ILE A 344 -10.53 34.05 -7.69
N SER A 345 -11.22 35.11 -8.13
CA SER A 345 -10.66 36.14 -9.02
C SER A 345 -9.94 37.28 -8.31
N LYS A 346 -9.97 37.35 -6.98
CA LYS A 346 -9.36 38.46 -6.23
C LYS A 346 -7.84 38.41 -6.37
N PRO A 347 -7.19 39.47 -6.89
CA PRO A 347 -5.77 39.44 -7.22
C PRO A 347 -4.91 39.36 -5.95
N VAL A 348 -3.80 38.64 -6.06
CA VAL A 348 -2.78 38.50 -5.02
C VAL A 348 -1.49 39.10 -5.54
N LYS A 349 -0.99 40.16 -4.89
CA LYS A 349 0.32 40.75 -5.20
C LYS A 349 1.34 40.27 -4.17
N ILE A 350 2.31 39.49 -4.63
CA ILE A 350 3.43 39.04 -3.79
C ILE A 350 4.52 40.12 -3.88
N GLU A 351 4.54 41.05 -2.92
CA GLU A 351 5.61 42.05 -2.81
C GLU A 351 6.81 41.45 -2.06
N ASN A 352 8.02 41.65 -2.60
CA ASN A 352 9.31 41.36 -1.95
C ASN A 352 9.38 39.99 -1.24
N ALA A 353 9.39 38.92 -2.03
CA ALA A 353 9.90 37.64 -1.55
C ALA A 353 11.44 37.67 -1.61
N GLU A 354 12.12 37.38 -0.50
CA GLU A 354 13.58 37.26 -0.44
C GLU A 354 14.07 36.24 -1.47
N SER A 355 15.05 36.62 -2.28
CA SER A 355 15.66 35.69 -3.25
C SER A 355 16.58 34.74 -2.51
N LEU A 356 16.04 33.61 -2.06
CA LEU A 356 16.86 32.46 -1.69
C LEU A 356 17.71 32.07 -2.91
N GLN A 357 19.00 31.84 -2.71
CA GLN A 357 19.93 31.39 -3.77
C GLN A 357 20.49 30.02 -3.38
N LEU A 358 20.67 29.13 -4.35
CA LEU A 358 21.30 27.84 -4.08
C LEU A 358 22.77 28.04 -3.72
N THR A 359 23.16 27.51 -2.57
CA THR A 359 24.56 27.28 -2.23
C THR A 359 25.17 26.28 -3.22
N ARG A 360 26.51 26.20 -3.26
CA ARG A 360 27.22 25.21 -4.09
C ARG A 360 26.77 23.78 -3.73
N ASP A 361 26.62 23.52 -2.43
CA ASP A 361 26.21 22.22 -1.90
C ASP A 361 24.73 21.91 -2.21
N GLY A 362 23.86 22.92 -2.19
CA GLY A 362 22.48 22.79 -2.64
C GLY A 362 22.37 22.46 -4.14
N LYS A 363 23.23 23.04 -4.99
CA LYS A 363 23.30 22.67 -6.42
C LYS A 363 23.79 21.24 -6.62
N ALA A 364 24.82 20.82 -5.90
CA ALA A 364 25.35 19.46 -5.96
C ALA A 364 24.31 18.43 -5.48
N THR A 365 23.62 18.72 -4.38
CA THR A 365 22.51 17.92 -3.84
C THR A 365 21.39 17.77 -4.88
N LEU A 366 20.96 18.88 -5.49
CA LEU A 366 19.93 18.84 -6.53
C LEU A 366 20.38 18.02 -7.75
N ALA A 367 21.65 18.12 -8.14
CA ALA A 367 22.19 17.33 -9.26
C ALA A 367 22.18 15.83 -8.97
N ILE A 368 22.60 15.40 -7.78
CA ILE A 368 22.52 13.99 -7.36
C ILE A 368 21.07 13.53 -7.33
N PHE A 369 20.18 14.32 -6.72
CA PHE A 369 18.76 14.00 -6.66
C PHE A 369 18.13 13.85 -8.05
N SER A 370 18.37 14.81 -8.96
CA SER A 370 17.88 14.74 -10.34
C SER A 370 18.45 13.54 -11.10
N PHE A 371 19.71 13.17 -10.85
CA PHE A 371 20.30 11.97 -11.43
C PHE A 371 19.61 10.68 -10.91
N MET A 372 19.33 10.59 -9.61
CA MET A 372 18.58 9.44 -9.05
C MET A 372 17.14 9.38 -9.59
N ALA A 373 16.45 10.52 -9.67
CA ALA A 373 15.12 10.59 -10.24
C ALA A 373 15.09 10.16 -11.72
N PHE A 374 16.11 10.53 -12.50
CA PHE A 374 16.27 10.08 -13.87
C PHE A 374 16.43 8.55 -13.96
N LEU A 375 17.27 7.94 -13.11
CA LEU A 375 17.43 6.49 -13.04
C LEU A 375 16.14 5.77 -12.64
N TRP A 376 15.33 6.33 -11.74
CA TRP A 376 14.02 5.75 -11.41
C TRP A 376 13.03 5.80 -12.58
N VAL A 377 12.91 6.96 -13.24
CA VAL A 377 11.98 7.11 -14.37
C VAL A 377 12.36 6.19 -15.55
N THR A 378 13.67 5.99 -15.74
CA THR A 378 14.20 5.12 -16.80
C THR A 378 14.38 3.65 -16.38
N GLU A 379 13.87 3.24 -15.21
CA GLU A 379 14.03 1.86 -14.68
C GLU A 379 13.64 0.80 -15.71
N SER A 380 12.46 0.94 -16.33
CA SER A 380 11.94 0.00 -17.33
C SER A 380 12.74 -0.05 -18.63
N TRP A 381 13.62 0.93 -18.86
CA TRP A 381 14.44 1.03 -20.08
C TRP A 381 15.90 0.64 -19.85
N HIS A 382 16.33 0.41 -18.61
CA HIS A 382 17.70 0.04 -18.28
C HIS A 382 18.16 -1.22 -19.01
N GLU A 383 17.33 -2.26 -19.04
CA GLU A 383 17.66 -3.53 -19.70
C GLU A 383 17.96 -3.33 -21.19
N PHE A 384 17.18 -2.47 -21.86
CA PHE A 384 17.40 -2.11 -23.26
C PHE A 384 18.67 -1.24 -23.46
N MET A 385 18.93 -0.29 -22.58
CA MET A 385 20.03 0.68 -22.76
C MET A 385 21.40 0.14 -22.36
N ILE A 386 21.48 -0.61 -21.27
CA ILE A 386 22.75 -1.02 -20.63
C ILE A 386 22.86 -2.54 -20.41
N GLY A 387 21.86 -3.33 -20.82
CA GLY A 387 21.90 -4.80 -20.78
C GLY A 387 21.55 -5.42 -19.42
N PHE A 388 21.22 -4.61 -18.42
CA PHE A 388 20.73 -5.08 -17.12
C PHE A 388 19.81 -4.04 -16.47
N ARG A 389 18.88 -4.48 -15.62
CA ARG A 389 18.01 -3.59 -14.85
C ARG A 389 18.68 -3.17 -13.55
N ILE A 390 18.78 -1.86 -13.30
CA ILE A 390 19.13 -1.32 -11.98
C ILE A 390 17.86 -1.25 -11.14
N PRO A 391 17.70 -2.04 -10.05
CA PRO A 391 16.52 -1.98 -9.21
C PRO A 391 16.41 -0.65 -8.47
N SER A 392 15.18 -0.19 -8.26
CA SER A 392 14.89 1.08 -7.57
C SER A 392 15.52 1.23 -6.19
N SER A 393 15.65 0.14 -5.44
CA SER A 393 16.31 0.11 -4.13
C SER A 393 17.81 0.41 -4.21
N ILE A 394 18.50 -0.13 -5.24
CA ILE A 394 19.92 0.12 -5.49
C ILE A 394 20.15 1.57 -5.87
N THR A 395 19.29 2.13 -6.75
CA THR A 395 19.32 3.55 -7.09
C THR A 395 19.22 4.44 -5.84
N ALA A 396 18.28 4.14 -4.94
CA ALA A 396 18.09 4.91 -3.71
C ALA A 396 19.34 4.88 -2.81
N VAL A 397 19.89 3.69 -2.55
CA VAL A 397 21.07 3.52 -1.70
C VAL A 397 22.30 4.17 -2.34
N LEU A 398 22.48 4.02 -3.66
CA LEU A 398 23.56 4.69 -4.40
C LEU A 398 23.49 6.21 -4.20
N GLY A 399 22.30 6.81 -4.30
CA GLY A 399 22.09 8.23 -4.02
C GLY A 399 22.54 8.64 -2.62
N GLY A 400 22.14 7.88 -1.60
CA GLY A 400 22.56 8.10 -0.22
C GLY A 400 24.08 7.98 -0.03
N VAL A 401 24.70 6.97 -0.64
CA VAL A 401 26.16 6.77 -0.60
C VAL A 401 26.90 7.91 -1.28
N LEU A 402 26.43 8.38 -2.45
CA LEU A 402 27.03 9.51 -3.15
C LEU A 402 26.96 10.80 -2.31
N LEU A 403 25.85 11.03 -1.59
CA LEU A 403 25.70 12.16 -0.68
C LEU A 403 26.68 12.10 0.50
N LEU A 404 26.92 10.92 1.07
CA LEU A 404 27.88 10.73 2.15
C LEU A 404 29.33 10.89 1.68
N ILE A 405 29.70 10.28 0.55
CA ILE A 405 31.06 10.37 0.00
C ILE A 405 31.40 11.81 -0.42
N SER A 406 30.42 12.54 -0.93
CA SER A 406 30.60 13.96 -1.31
C SER A 406 30.61 14.92 -0.12
N GLY A 407 30.37 14.44 1.10
CA GLY A 407 30.30 15.27 2.31
C GLY A 407 29.04 16.15 2.38
N LEU A 408 28.06 15.92 1.51
CA LEU A 408 26.78 16.63 1.54
C LEU A 408 25.90 16.16 2.71
N LEU A 409 26.08 14.92 3.15
CA LEU A 409 25.55 14.37 4.39
C LEU A 409 26.69 13.84 5.27
N ASP A 410 26.45 13.82 6.57
CA ASP A 410 27.35 13.21 7.56
C ASP A 410 26.64 12.07 8.34
N LEU A 411 27.37 11.38 9.21
CA LEU A 411 26.81 10.26 9.98
C LEU A 411 25.80 10.71 11.05
N GLU A 412 25.81 11.97 11.48
CA GLU A 412 24.78 12.51 12.38
C GLU A 412 23.46 12.68 11.64
N ASP A 413 23.50 13.08 10.36
CA ASP A 413 22.31 13.10 9.51
C ASP A 413 21.67 11.72 9.36
N VAL A 414 22.46 10.66 9.23
CA VAL A 414 21.94 9.27 9.13
C VAL A 414 21.12 8.90 10.38
N LYS A 415 21.46 9.44 11.57
CA LYS A 415 20.69 9.21 12.80
C LYS A 415 19.33 9.92 12.79
N ARG A 416 19.14 10.93 11.94
CA ARG A 416 17.89 11.70 11.79
C ARG A 416 16.89 11.05 10.84
N VAL A 417 17.29 9.96 10.16
CA VAL A 417 16.39 9.14 9.36
C VAL A 417 15.25 8.59 10.23
N ASP A 418 14.05 8.48 9.66
CA ASP A 418 12.90 7.93 10.37
C ASP A 418 12.97 6.40 10.48
N TRP A 419 13.76 5.93 11.43
CA TRP A 419 13.93 4.50 11.74
C TRP A 419 12.62 3.83 12.19
N ASN A 420 11.69 4.58 12.80
CA ASN A 420 10.42 4.02 13.22
C ASN A 420 9.60 3.57 12.02
N THR A 421 9.59 4.37 10.96
CA THR A 421 8.93 4.05 9.70
C THR A 421 9.56 2.81 9.03
N LEU A 422 10.89 2.71 8.98
CA LEU A 422 11.57 1.54 8.40
C LEU A 422 11.24 0.25 9.15
N LEU A 423 11.26 0.29 10.49
CA LEU A 423 10.88 -0.85 11.34
C LEU A 423 9.42 -1.24 11.15
N LEU A 424 8.52 -0.25 11.03
CA LEU A 424 7.09 -0.48 10.85
C LEU A 424 6.79 -1.19 9.52
N VAL A 425 7.41 -0.73 8.43
CA VAL A 425 7.29 -1.37 7.11
C VAL A 425 7.86 -2.79 7.16
N GLY A 426 9.03 -2.99 7.78
CA GLY A 426 9.63 -4.32 7.95
C GLY A 426 8.74 -5.30 8.73
N GLY A 427 8.13 -4.84 9.83
CA GLY A 427 7.17 -5.65 10.60
C GLY A 427 5.88 -5.96 9.83
N GLY A 428 5.37 -5.00 9.04
CA GLY A 428 4.22 -5.22 8.17
C GLY A 428 4.49 -6.26 7.08
N ILE A 429 5.64 -6.15 6.42
CA ILE A 429 6.09 -7.13 5.41
C ILE A 429 6.30 -8.51 6.07
N SER A 430 6.87 -8.57 7.27
CA SER A 430 7.05 -9.81 8.03
C SER A 430 5.71 -10.48 8.36
N LEU A 431 4.75 -9.72 8.89
CA LEU A 431 3.42 -10.21 9.19
C LEU A 431 2.72 -10.75 7.93
N GLY A 432 2.75 -10.00 6.83
CA GLY A 432 2.16 -10.39 5.55
C GLY A 432 2.79 -11.66 4.98
N SER A 433 4.13 -11.76 4.97
CA SER A 433 4.83 -12.96 4.49
C SER A 433 4.49 -14.21 5.30
N ALA A 434 4.36 -14.09 6.62
CA ALA A 434 3.99 -15.19 7.48
C ALA A 434 2.54 -15.63 7.25
N MET A 435 1.60 -14.69 7.03
CA MET A 435 0.22 -15.02 6.68
C MET A 435 0.11 -15.76 5.35
N TYR A 436 0.95 -15.41 4.37
CA TYR A 436 1.03 -16.13 3.10
C TYR A 436 1.62 -17.53 3.28
N ALA A 437 2.78 -17.62 3.94
CA ALA A 437 3.51 -18.87 4.13
C ALA A 437 2.74 -19.92 4.96
N THR A 438 1.87 -19.48 5.87
CA THR A 438 1.03 -20.36 6.71
C THR A 438 -0.32 -20.69 6.09
N GLY A 439 -0.64 -20.18 4.90
CA GLY A 439 -1.93 -20.39 4.24
C GLY A 439 -3.11 -19.60 4.83
N VAL A 440 -2.90 -18.84 5.91
CA VAL A 440 -3.94 -18.02 6.57
C VAL A 440 -4.54 -17.00 5.61
N ALA A 441 -3.72 -16.36 4.77
CA ALA A 441 -4.21 -15.42 3.76
C ALA A 441 -5.22 -16.08 2.80
N HIS A 442 -4.91 -17.28 2.29
CA HIS A 442 -5.81 -18.04 1.41
C HIS A 442 -7.08 -18.51 2.13
N TRP A 443 -6.97 -18.91 3.39
CA TRP A 443 -8.14 -19.31 4.18
C TRP A 443 -9.13 -18.15 4.36
N ILE A 444 -8.62 -16.94 4.66
CA ILE A 444 -9.46 -15.74 4.75
C ILE A 444 -10.15 -15.48 3.40
N ALA A 445 -9.42 -15.64 2.29
CA ALA A 445 -9.98 -15.59 0.93
C ALA A 445 -11.20 -16.50 0.76
N PHE A 446 -11.06 -17.79 1.09
CA PHE A 446 -12.11 -18.78 0.91
C PHE A 446 -13.32 -18.50 1.79
N LYS A 447 -13.10 -17.95 2.99
CA LYS A 447 -14.19 -17.50 3.85
C LYS A 447 -14.90 -16.27 3.33
N LEU A 448 -14.27 -15.42 2.53
CA LEU A 448 -14.92 -14.24 1.94
C LEU A 448 -15.55 -14.52 0.57
N ALA A 449 -15.42 -15.74 0.03
CA ALA A 449 -15.98 -16.13 -1.26
C ALA A 449 -17.52 -16.12 -1.32
N PHE A 450 -18.23 -15.92 -0.19
CA PHE A 450 -19.69 -15.76 -0.16
C PHE A 450 -20.15 -14.33 -0.50
N ILE A 451 -19.24 -13.35 -0.57
CA ILE A 451 -19.61 -11.97 -0.89
C ILE A 451 -20.20 -11.96 -2.30
N PRO A 452 -21.45 -11.49 -2.48
CA PRO A 452 -22.05 -11.37 -3.80
C PRO A 452 -21.13 -10.57 -4.72
N ARG A 453 -21.01 -10.96 -5.98
CA ARG A 453 -20.22 -10.22 -6.98
C ARG A 453 -20.93 -8.92 -7.33
N PHE A 454 -20.75 -7.91 -6.49
CA PHE A 454 -21.04 -6.55 -6.85
C PHE A 454 -20.12 -6.11 -7.99
N HIS A 455 -20.58 -5.14 -8.79
CA HIS A 455 -19.74 -4.52 -9.81
C HIS A 455 -18.41 -4.08 -9.19
N TRP A 456 -17.28 -4.37 -9.84
CA TRP A 456 -15.93 -4.19 -9.28
C TRP A 456 -15.69 -2.76 -8.75
N MET A 457 -16.23 -1.74 -9.42
CA MET A 457 -16.21 -0.35 -8.95
C MET A 457 -16.86 -0.15 -7.57
N PHE A 458 -18.01 -0.80 -7.34
CA PHE A 458 -18.72 -0.72 -6.06
C PHE A 458 -17.93 -1.43 -4.96
N LEU A 459 -17.27 -2.55 -5.28
CA LEU A 459 -16.39 -3.24 -4.33
C LEU A 459 -15.20 -2.36 -3.92
N ILE A 460 -14.50 -1.76 -4.88
CA ILE A 460 -13.40 -0.83 -4.60
C ILE A 460 -13.91 0.36 -3.77
N PHE A 461 -15.11 0.86 -4.06
CA PHE A 461 -15.71 1.95 -3.30
C PHE A 461 -16.00 1.59 -1.84
N ILE A 462 -16.65 0.45 -1.58
CA ILE A 462 -16.99 0.01 -0.22
C ILE A 462 -15.73 -0.36 0.58
N ILE A 463 -14.78 -1.05 -0.05
CA ILE A 463 -13.51 -1.41 0.59
C ILE A 463 -12.66 -0.16 0.81
N GLY A 464 -12.70 0.80 -0.11
CA GLY A 464 -12.09 2.12 0.03
C GLY A 464 -12.67 2.92 1.18
N LEU A 465 -14.00 2.95 1.31
CA LEU A 465 -14.71 3.57 2.44
C LEU A 465 -14.28 2.95 3.77
N PHE A 466 -14.22 1.61 3.83
CA PHE A 466 -13.73 0.89 4.99
C PHE A 466 -12.26 1.23 5.29
N THR A 467 -11.42 1.31 4.26
CA THR A 467 -9.98 1.64 4.40
C THR A 467 -9.78 3.03 5.00
N VAL A 468 -10.45 4.05 4.45
CA VAL A 468 -10.36 5.44 4.96
C VAL A 468 -10.96 5.56 6.36
N PHE A 469 -12.02 4.82 6.65
CA PHE A 469 -12.58 4.75 8.00
C PHE A 469 -11.58 4.11 8.98
N MET A 470 -10.89 3.05 8.58
CA MET A 470 -9.83 2.43 9.39
C MET A 470 -8.67 3.40 9.63
N THR A 471 -8.24 4.17 8.63
CA THR A 471 -7.12 5.13 8.77
C THR A 471 -7.46 6.34 9.64
N THR A 472 -8.75 6.54 9.96
CA THR A 472 -9.16 7.53 10.94
C THR A 472 -8.72 7.15 12.37
N PHE A 473 -8.53 5.85 12.63
CA PHE A 473 -8.16 5.31 13.95
C PHE A 473 -6.76 4.65 13.98
N LEU A 474 -6.27 4.18 12.83
CA LEU A 474 -4.94 3.63 12.67
C LEU A 474 -4.06 4.58 11.86
N SER A 475 -2.75 4.56 12.10
CA SER A 475 -1.81 5.17 11.15
C SER A 475 -1.97 4.54 9.75
N ASN A 476 -1.85 5.36 8.69
CA ASN A 476 -1.95 4.92 7.30
C ASN A 476 -1.06 3.70 7.00
N THR A 477 0.17 3.71 7.52
CA THR A 477 1.13 2.62 7.39
C THR A 477 0.61 1.32 8.00
N ALA A 478 0.11 1.37 9.23
CA ALA A 478 -0.40 0.19 9.91
C ALA A 478 -1.67 -0.35 9.23
N ALA A 479 -2.57 0.54 8.80
CA ALA A 479 -3.76 0.16 8.05
C ALA A 479 -3.39 -0.57 6.76
N SER A 480 -2.47 -0.03 5.95
CA SER A 480 -2.00 -0.68 4.72
C SER A 480 -1.35 -2.04 5.00
N ALA A 481 -0.52 -2.15 6.04
CA ALA A 481 0.15 -3.40 6.43
C ALA A 481 -0.82 -4.50 6.89
N ILE A 482 -1.89 -4.15 7.61
CA ILE A 482 -2.91 -5.11 8.06
C ILE A 482 -3.83 -5.50 6.90
N LEU A 483 -4.25 -4.53 6.09
CA LEU A 483 -5.31 -4.72 5.11
C LEU A 483 -4.82 -5.37 3.81
N ALA A 484 -3.60 -5.07 3.34
CA ALA A 484 -3.11 -5.62 2.07
C ALA A 484 -3.08 -7.17 2.03
N PRO A 485 -2.57 -7.89 3.05
CA PRO A 485 -2.61 -9.35 3.09
C PRO A 485 -4.02 -9.95 3.13
N VAL A 486 -5.03 -9.17 3.50
CA VAL A 486 -6.44 -9.58 3.55
C VAL A 486 -7.16 -9.27 2.23
N PHE A 487 -6.86 -8.13 1.61
CA PHE A 487 -7.53 -7.68 0.39
C PHE A 487 -7.03 -8.39 -0.87
N ILE A 488 -5.78 -8.83 -0.92
CA ILE A 488 -5.28 -9.60 -2.07
C ILE A 488 -6.06 -10.92 -2.23
N PRO A 489 -6.16 -11.78 -1.20
CA PRO A 489 -6.95 -13.00 -1.34
C PRO A 489 -8.44 -12.73 -1.56
N LEU A 490 -8.99 -11.66 -0.96
CA LEU A 490 -10.37 -11.23 -1.23
C LEU A 490 -10.57 -10.93 -2.73
N ALA A 491 -9.67 -10.16 -3.35
CA ALA A 491 -9.73 -9.86 -4.78
C ALA A 491 -9.71 -11.14 -5.63
N ILE A 492 -8.83 -12.08 -5.30
CA ILE A 492 -8.76 -13.38 -5.97
C ILE A 492 -10.09 -14.14 -5.84
N SER A 493 -10.67 -14.19 -4.63
CA SER A 493 -11.90 -14.95 -4.37
C SER A 493 -13.12 -14.44 -5.14
N ILE A 494 -13.18 -13.13 -5.40
CA ILE A 494 -14.27 -12.48 -6.15
C ILE A 494 -13.95 -12.30 -7.64
N GLY A 495 -12.80 -12.80 -8.11
CA GLY A 495 -12.39 -12.73 -9.52
C GLY A 495 -11.92 -11.35 -9.99
N LEU A 496 -11.49 -10.48 -9.06
CA LEU A 496 -10.95 -9.16 -9.36
C LEU A 496 -9.42 -9.20 -9.40
N ASP A 497 -8.79 -8.49 -10.36
CA ASP A 497 -7.33 -8.33 -10.36
C ASP A 497 -6.88 -7.73 -9.01
N PRO A 498 -6.05 -8.45 -8.21
CA PRO A 498 -5.59 -7.97 -6.92
C PRO A 498 -4.85 -6.64 -6.99
N LYS A 499 -4.16 -6.37 -8.11
CA LYS A 499 -3.47 -5.09 -8.33
C LYS A 499 -4.46 -3.95 -8.26
N LEU A 500 -5.62 -4.09 -8.90
CA LEU A 500 -6.62 -3.04 -8.96
C LEU A 500 -7.15 -2.70 -7.57
N LEU A 501 -7.51 -3.71 -6.77
CA LEU A 501 -8.06 -3.48 -5.44
C LEU A 501 -7.02 -2.91 -4.48
N VAL A 502 -5.83 -3.50 -4.44
CA VAL A 502 -4.83 -3.23 -3.39
C VAL A 502 -4.08 -1.93 -3.66
N ILE A 503 -3.76 -1.62 -4.92
CA ILE A 503 -3.18 -0.32 -5.27
C ILE A 503 -4.17 0.80 -4.95
N ALA A 504 -5.44 0.66 -5.37
CA ALA A 504 -6.47 1.66 -5.12
C ALA A 504 -6.71 1.90 -3.62
N THR A 505 -6.90 0.82 -2.85
CA THR A 505 -7.33 0.92 -1.45
C THR A 505 -6.14 1.06 -0.49
N CYS A 506 -5.30 0.02 -0.37
CA CYS A 506 -4.18 -0.01 0.56
C CYS A 506 -3.04 0.92 0.17
N GLY A 507 -2.83 1.13 -1.13
CA GLY A 507 -1.72 1.94 -1.63
C GLY A 507 -2.03 3.43 -1.65
N ILE A 508 -3.21 3.79 -2.18
CA ILE A 508 -3.62 5.18 -2.43
C ILE A 508 -4.62 5.67 -1.39
N MET A 509 -5.83 5.09 -1.30
CA MET A 509 -6.89 5.62 -0.43
C MET A 509 -6.53 5.63 1.05
N SER A 510 -5.72 4.68 1.52
CA SER A 510 -5.22 4.63 2.90
C SER A 510 -4.43 5.88 3.33
N SER A 511 -3.93 6.66 2.37
CA SER A 511 -3.22 7.91 2.62
C SER A 511 -4.04 9.17 2.30
N LEU A 512 -5.30 9.01 1.87
CA LEU A 512 -6.21 10.11 1.54
C LEU A 512 -7.24 10.38 2.67
N ASP A 513 -6.79 10.30 3.92
CA ASP A 513 -7.58 10.71 5.10
C ASP A 513 -7.43 12.22 5.36
N PHE A 514 -8.53 12.94 5.17
CA PHE A 514 -8.63 14.38 5.38
C PHE A 514 -9.50 14.76 6.60
N ILE A 515 -10.03 13.79 7.34
CA ILE A 515 -11.16 14.00 8.26
C ILE A 515 -10.70 14.57 9.61
N LEU A 516 -9.80 13.86 10.30
CA LEU A 516 -9.39 14.22 11.65
C LEU A 516 -7.95 14.75 11.70
N PRO A 517 -7.63 15.63 12.67
CA PRO A 517 -6.25 16.03 12.96
C PRO A 517 -5.37 14.83 13.27
N VAL A 518 -5.91 13.85 14.00
CA VAL A 518 -5.18 12.68 14.48
C VAL A 518 -4.89 11.66 13.38
N GLY A 519 -5.65 11.68 12.28
CA GLY A 519 -5.53 10.70 11.20
C GLY A 519 -4.20 10.80 10.45
N THR A 520 -3.68 12.03 10.25
CA THR A 520 -2.38 12.22 9.60
C THR A 520 -1.59 13.37 10.23
N PRO A 521 -0.24 13.28 10.32
CA PRO A 521 0.58 14.38 10.83
C PRO A 521 0.38 15.72 10.09
N PRO A 522 0.21 15.78 8.76
CA PRO A 522 -0.14 17.01 8.06
C PRO A 522 -1.40 17.70 8.59
N ASN A 523 -2.45 16.93 8.84
CA ASN A 523 -3.70 17.42 9.41
C ASN A 523 -3.47 17.99 10.83
N ALA A 524 -2.75 17.25 11.69
CA ALA A 524 -2.41 17.68 13.04
C ALA A 524 -1.58 18.98 13.07
N ILE A 525 -0.56 19.11 12.21
CA ILE A 525 0.32 20.29 12.15
C ILE A 525 -0.50 21.53 11.78
N VAL A 526 -1.34 21.42 10.75
CA VAL A 526 -2.19 22.52 10.29
C VAL A 526 -3.24 22.88 11.33
N TYR A 527 -3.86 21.90 11.98
CA TYR A 527 -4.79 22.11 13.08
C TYR A 527 -4.13 22.81 14.29
N GLY A 528 -2.87 22.44 14.59
CA GLY A 528 -2.06 23.02 15.66
C GLY A 528 -1.80 24.52 15.53
N THR A 529 -2.07 25.13 14.37
CA THR A 529 -2.03 26.60 14.20
C THR A 529 -3.12 27.33 14.98
N GLY A 530 -4.17 26.63 15.45
CA GLY A 530 -5.30 27.22 16.17
C GLY A 530 -6.27 28.02 15.28
N LYS A 531 -6.04 28.07 13.96
CA LYS A 531 -6.82 28.90 13.03
C LYS A 531 -8.06 28.20 12.46
N ILE A 532 -8.05 26.87 12.43
CA ILE A 532 -9.12 26.01 11.89
C ILE A 532 -9.87 25.37 13.05
N HIS A 533 -11.20 25.46 13.06
CA HIS A 533 -12.00 24.76 14.05
C HIS A 533 -12.19 23.29 13.66
N ILE A 534 -12.25 22.40 14.65
CA ILE A 534 -12.38 20.95 14.44
C ILE A 534 -13.61 20.59 13.58
N HIS A 535 -14.75 21.25 13.81
CA HIS A 535 -15.98 20.99 13.05
C HIS A 535 -15.86 21.40 11.57
N GLU A 536 -15.02 22.39 11.25
CA GLU A 536 -14.76 22.83 9.88
C GLU A 536 -13.91 21.77 9.18
N MET A 537 -12.84 21.32 9.85
CA MET A 537 -11.94 20.29 9.36
C MET A 537 -12.66 18.97 9.10
N VAL A 538 -13.49 18.50 10.04
CA VAL A 538 -14.25 17.25 9.87
C VAL A 538 -15.21 17.35 8.68
N LYS A 539 -15.98 18.44 8.56
CA LYS A 539 -16.95 18.59 7.47
C LYS A 539 -16.28 18.64 6.11
N VAL A 540 -15.25 19.47 5.95
CA VAL A 540 -14.53 19.59 4.67
C VAL A 540 -13.71 18.34 4.36
N GLY A 541 -13.19 17.68 5.39
CA GLY A 541 -12.46 16.42 5.33
C GLY A 541 -13.32 15.25 4.87
N ILE A 542 -14.54 15.10 5.39
CA ILE A 542 -15.49 14.07 4.92
C ILE A 542 -15.79 14.27 3.43
N ILE A 543 -16.09 15.51 3.01
CA ILE A 543 -16.39 15.80 1.60
C ILE A 543 -15.18 15.48 0.71
N ALA A 544 -13.97 15.94 1.08
CA ALA A 544 -12.76 15.69 0.33
C ALA A 544 -12.41 14.19 0.25
N SER A 545 -12.55 13.46 1.36
CA SER A 545 -12.27 12.02 1.42
C SER A 545 -13.26 11.24 0.58
N MET A 546 -14.56 11.56 0.63
CA MET A 546 -15.58 10.89 -0.20
C MET A 546 -15.36 11.12 -1.69
N ILE A 547 -15.03 12.34 -2.10
CA ILE A 547 -14.72 12.64 -3.50
C ILE A 547 -13.45 11.90 -3.94
N SER A 548 -12.46 11.79 -3.04
CA SER A 548 -11.22 11.05 -3.32
C SER A 548 -11.47 9.56 -3.49
N ILE A 549 -12.29 8.95 -2.61
CA ILE A 549 -12.68 7.54 -2.73
C ILE A 549 -13.46 7.31 -4.02
N LEU A 550 -14.43 8.17 -4.34
CA LEU A 550 -15.16 8.09 -5.61
C LEU A 550 -14.21 8.20 -6.81
N ASN A 551 -13.26 9.13 -6.76
CA ASN A 551 -12.29 9.31 -7.83
C ASN A 551 -11.41 8.07 -8.04
N VAL A 552 -10.84 7.53 -6.96
CA VAL A 552 -9.94 6.37 -7.04
C VAL A 552 -10.71 5.07 -7.29
N SER A 553 -12.00 5.00 -6.98
CA SER A 553 -12.85 3.84 -7.31
C SER A 553 -13.37 3.85 -8.75
N LEU A 554 -13.58 5.04 -9.32
CA LEU A 554 -14.24 5.19 -10.62
C LEU A 554 -13.29 5.69 -11.71
N LEU A 555 -12.68 6.86 -11.53
CA LEU A 555 -11.91 7.52 -12.58
C LEU A 555 -10.52 6.92 -12.73
N ALA A 556 -9.82 6.64 -11.63
CA ALA A 556 -8.45 6.12 -11.69
C ALA A 556 -8.38 4.76 -12.43
N PRO A 557 -9.24 3.76 -12.16
CA PRO A 557 -9.25 2.50 -12.89
C PRO A 557 -9.51 2.67 -14.39
N LEU A 558 -10.39 3.60 -14.78
CA LEU A 558 -10.64 3.92 -16.19
C LEU A 558 -9.39 4.51 -16.85
N ILE A 559 -8.68 5.42 -16.17
CA ILE A 559 -7.41 5.96 -16.67
C ILE A 559 -6.37 4.85 -16.79
N TRP A 560 -6.26 3.96 -15.80
CA TRP A 560 -5.31 2.83 -15.83
C TRP A 560 -5.60 1.88 -16.98
N ASN A 561 -6.87 1.64 -17.30
CA ASN A 561 -7.30 0.86 -18.46
C ASN A 561 -6.94 1.54 -19.79
N LEU A 562 -7.21 2.84 -19.91
CA LEU A 562 -6.85 3.62 -21.09
C LEU A 562 -5.33 3.65 -21.35
N LEU A 563 -4.54 3.63 -20.28
CA LEU A 563 -3.08 3.56 -20.35
C LEU A 563 -2.55 2.13 -20.56
N GLY A 564 -3.43 1.11 -20.60
CA GLY A 564 -3.04 -0.28 -20.77
C GLY A 564 -2.32 -0.89 -19.56
N ILE A 565 -2.48 -0.31 -18.38
CA ILE A 565 -1.79 -0.73 -17.15
C ILE A 565 -2.58 -1.84 -16.44
N VAL A 566 -3.91 -1.79 -16.52
CA VAL A 566 -4.83 -2.79 -15.95
C VAL A 566 -5.86 -3.13 -17.00
N SER A 567 -6.29 -4.38 -17.07
CA SER A 567 -7.46 -4.79 -17.86
C SER A 567 -8.67 -4.82 -16.93
N LEU A 568 -9.68 -3.99 -17.23
CA LEU A 568 -10.93 -4.00 -16.46
C LEU A 568 -11.78 -5.22 -16.83
N PRO A 569 -12.51 -5.82 -15.87
CA PRO A 569 -13.46 -6.90 -16.11
C PRO A 569 -14.59 -6.52 -17.06
#